data_AF-A0A7V9HQB5-F1
#
_entry.id   AF-A0A7V9HQB5-F1
#
_cell.length_a   1.000
_cell.length_b   1.000
_cell.length_c   1.000
_cell.angle_alpha   90.00
_cell.angle_beta   90.00
_cell.angle_gamma   90.00
#
_symmetry.space_group_name_H-M   'P 1'
#
loop_
_entity.id
_entity.type
_entity.pdbx_description
1 polymer ?
#
loop_
_entity_poly.entity_id
_entity_poly.type
_entity_poly.pdbx_seq_one_letter_code
_entity_poly.pdbx_strand_id
1 'polypeptide(L)'
;MSTTDVERVSPQGLDLQERVIEINRVAKVVKGGRRFSFTALVAVGDENDVVGIGYGKAREVPLAIQKAVENARKDLIRVPKYGQTLPHRTIGRFGAGHVVLRPASEGTGVIAGGGVRAVLELGGIRDVLTKSIGTNNPINQVKATMAGLRGLRKPEDVAALRGLTIRQVLGMPRTKKVDAEDGTDSKGAPAPDPVIVAAGAAPEQAAADAELDADKAATEEARHKGDPAVTTPKEDS
;
A
#
# COMPACT_ATOMS: atom_id res chain seq x y z
N MET A 1 17.73 -10.05 19.89
CA MET A 1 17.41 -8.86 19.08
C MET A 1 15.91 -8.77 18.98
N SER A 2 15.29 -7.84 19.72
CA SER A 2 13.84 -7.73 19.86
C SER A 2 13.17 -7.52 18.50
N THR A 3 12.19 -8.36 18.18
CA THR A 3 11.45 -8.39 16.91
C THR A 3 10.14 -7.60 17.01
N THR A 4 10.05 -6.62 17.91
CA THR A 4 8.75 -6.24 18.49
C THR A 4 8.10 -4.98 17.93
N ASP A 5 8.76 -4.19 17.07
CA ASP A 5 8.21 -2.91 16.60
C ASP A 5 7.62 -2.98 15.18
N VAL A 6 7.02 -4.12 14.80
CA VAL A 6 6.34 -4.24 13.50
C VAL A 6 4.84 -4.34 13.74
N GLU A 7 4.14 -3.22 13.52
CA GLU A 7 2.68 -3.14 13.62
C GLU A 7 2.05 -4.08 12.58
N ARG A 8 1.40 -5.15 13.07
CA ARG A 8 0.63 -6.07 12.23
C ARG A 8 -0.73 -5.43 11.99
N VAL A 9 -1.08 -5.31 10.71
CA VAL A 9 -2.30 -4.62 10.28
C VAL A 9 -3.40 -5.63 9.99
N SER A 10 -4.62 -5.34 10.42
CA SER A 10 -5.79 -6.13 10.13
C SER A 10 -6.33 -5.82 8.73
N PRO A 11 -6.76 -6.81 7.94
CA PRO A 11 -7.17 -6.60 6.54
C PRO A 11 -8.54 -5.92 6.37
N GLN A 12 -9.29 -5.67 7.44
CA GLN A 12 -10.63 -5.07 7.34
C GLN A 12 -10.55 -3.58 7.04
N GLY A 13 -11.30 -3.13 6.02
CA GLY A 13 -11.45 -1.70 5.68
C GLY A 13 -10.34 -1.10 4.81
N LEU A 14 -9.38 -1.91 4.35
CA LEU A 14 -8.33 -1.49 3.44
C LEU A 14 -8.65 -1.89 2.00
N ASP A 15 -8.38 -1.00 1.04
CA ASP A 15 -8.42 -1.31 -0.38
C ASP A 15 -7.11 -2.01 -0.78
N LEU A 16 -7.14 -3.34 -0.84
CA LEU A 16 -5.97 -4.17 -1.07
C LEU A 16 -5.88 -4.56 -2.54
N GLN A 17 -4.84 -4.06 -3.21
CA GLN A 17 -4.47 -4.49 -4.55
C GLN A 17 -3.56 -5.72 -4.50
N GLU A 18 -3.64 -6.55 -5.53
CA GLU A 18 -2.97 -7.84 -5.61
C GLU A 18 -2.07 -7.86 -6.86
N ARG A 19 -0.80 -8.24 -6.70
CA ARG A 19 0.13 -8.40 -7.84
C ARG A 19 0.80 -9.76 -7.81
N VAL A 20 0.65 -10.49 -8.91
CA VAL A 20 1.29 -11.79 -9.10
C VAL A 20 2.74 -11.57 -9.52
N ILE A 21 3.67 -12.16 -8.77
CA ILE A 21 5.11 -12.02 -9.03
C ILE A 21 5.60 -13.16 -9.91
N GLU A 22 5.29 -14.39 -9.51
CA GLU A 22 5.78 -15.58 -10.22
C GLU A 22 4.79 -16.74 -10.07
N ILE A 23 4.62 -17.49 -11.16
CA ILE A 23 3.84 -18.73 -11.20
C ILE A 23 4.77 -19.85 -11.67
N ASN A 24 4.83 -20.93 -10.88
CA ASN A 24 5.63 -22.11 -11.22
C ASN A 24 4.73 -23.34 -11.36
N ARG A 25 5.04 -24.19 -12.36
CA ARG A 25 4.46 -25.53 -12.48
C ARG A 25 5.40 -26.55 -11.87
N VAL A 26 4.99 -27.17 -10.77
CA VAL A 26 5.75 -28.21 -10.06
C VAL A 26 5.16 -29.59 -10.34
N ALA A 27 5.99 -30.63 -10.34
CA ALA A 27 5.57 -31.99 -10.67
C ALA A 27 6.00 -33.01 -9.61
N LYS A 28 5.09 -33.91 -9.22
CA LYS A 28 5.40 -35.14 -8.45
C LYS A 28 5.36 -36.34 -9.40
N VAL A 29 6.47 -37.07 -9.50
CA VAL A 29 6.55 -38.31 -10.30
C VAL A 29 5.81 -39.45 -9.55
N VAL A 30 5.03 -40.24 -10.29
CA VAL A 30 4.27 -41.40 -9.79
C VAL A 30 4.41 -42.57 -10.77
N LYS A 31 4.02 -43.79 -10.37
CA LYS A 31 4.17 -45.03 -11.17
C LYS A 31 3.60 -44.98 -12.60
N GLY A 32 2.64 -44.09 -12.87
CA GLY A 32 1.98 -43.95 -14.17
C GLY A 32 2.14 -42.57 -14.83
N GLY A 33 3.07 -41.72 -14.36
CA GLY A 33 3.30 -40.41 -14.97
C GLY A 33 3.72 -39.31 -13.99
N ARG A 34 3.29 -38.07 -14.24
CA ARG A 34 3.59 -36.90 -13.40
C ARG A 34 2.30 -36.21 -12.99
N ARG A 35 2.13 -35.99 -11.67
CA ARG A 35 1.07 -35.14 -11.14
C ARG A 35 1.57 -33.71 -11.07
N PHE A 36 0.97 -32.83 -11.87
CA PHE A 36 1.30 -31.41 -11.86
C PHE A 36 0.54 -30.67 -10.76
N SER A 37 1.13 -29.60 -10.28
CA SER A 37 0.50 -28.60 -9.42
C SER A 37 1.10 -27.24 -9.76
N PHE A 38 0.37 -26.19 -9.49
CA PHE A 38 0.84 -24.82 -9.68
C PHE A 38 1.09 -24.18 -8.34
N THR A 39 2.15 -23.37 -8.28
CA THR A 39 2.48 -22.54 -7.13
C THR A 39 2.51 -21.09 -7.57
N ALA A 40 1.95 -20.20 -6.77
CA ALA A 40 1.92 -18.77 -7.04
C ALA A 40 2.57 -18.01 -5.87
N LEU A 41 3.41 -17.03 -6.21
CA LEU A 41 3.91 -16.02 -5.30
C LEU A 41 3.21 -14.70 -5.62
N VAL A 42 2.53 -14.13 -4.63
CA VAL A 42 1.70 -12.93 -4.78
C VAL A 42 2.09 -11.93 -3.70
N ALA A 43 2.13 -10.65 -4.06
CA ALA A 43 2.18 -9.55 -3.11
C ALA A 43 0.81 -8.86 -3.05
N VAL A 44 0.42 -8.43 -1.87
CA VAL A 44 -0.84 -7.72 -1.62
C VAL A 44 -0.52 -6.46 -0.82
N GLY A 45 -1.12 -5.33 -1.17
CA GLY A 45 -0.91 -4.08 -0.45
C GLY A 45 -1.85 -2.97 -0.91
N ASP A 46 -1.86 -1.86 -0.18
CA ASP A 46 -2.77 -0.73 -0.39
C ASP A 46 -2.15 0.42 -1.20
N GLU A 47 -0.96 0.21 -1.77
CA GLU A 47 -0.13 1.24 -2.45
C GLU A 47 0.20 2.45 -1.56
N ASN A 48 -0.07 2.37 -0.26
CA ASN A 48 0.16 3.44 0.70
C ASN A 48 1.27 3.04 1.67
N ASP A 49 0.98 2.19 2.64
CA ASP A 49 1.93 1.83 3.70
C ASP A 49 1.85 0.35 4.08
N VAL A 50 0.89 -0.41 3.56
CA VAL A 50 0.64 -1.78 4.00
C VAL A 50 0.99 -2.74 2.90
N VAL A 51 1.83 -3.73 3.22
CA VAL A 51 2.21 -4.78 2.28
C VAL A 51 2.33 -6.13 2.98
N GLY A 52 1.93 -7.18 2.26
CA GLY A 52 2.09 -8.57 2.64
C GLY A 52 2.46 -9.43 1.44
N ILE A 53 3.04 -10.60 1.73
CA ILE A 53 3.44 -11.56 0.70
C ILE A 53 2.79 -12.91 0.98
N GLY A 54 2.40 -13.59 -0.08
CA GLY A 54 1.66 -14.83 -0.01
C GLY A 54 2.22 -15.88 -0.94
N TYR A 55 2.26 -17.11 -0.45
CA TYR A 55 2.61 -18.28 -1.25
C TYR A 55 1.44 -19.24 -1.25
N GLY A 56 1.02 -19.67 -2.44
CA GLY A 56 -0.11 -20.57 -2.63
C GLY A 56 0.26 -21.76 -3.52
N LYS A 57 -0.39 -22.90 -3.29
CA LYS A 57 -0.27 -24.09 -4.13
C LYS A 57 -1.63 -24.75 -4.35
N ALA A 58 -1.93 -25.05 -5.61
CA ALA A 58 -3.16 -25.75 -5.99
C ALA A 58 -2.94 -26.60 -7.25
N ARG A 59 -3.99 -27.29 -7.70
CA ARG A 59 -3.98 -28.06 -8.96
C ARG A 59 -4.19 -27.18 -10.19
N GLU A 60 -4.80 -26.02 -10.00
CA GLU A 60 -5.10 -25.04 -11.04
C GLU A 60 -4.48 -23.69 -10.67
N VAL A 61 -4.21 -22.85 -11.68
CA VAL A 61 -3.56 -21.55 -11.49
C VAL A 61 -4.42 -20.55 -10.71
N PRO A 62 -5.72 -20.34 -11.04
CA PRO A 62 -6.54 -19.37 -10.32
C PRO A 62 -6.70 -19.74 -8.84
N LEU A 63 -6.91 -21.02 -8.53
CA LEU A 63 -6.97 -21.53 -7.16
C LEU A 63 -5.65 -21.36 -6.40
N ALA A 64 -4.51 -21.43 -7.08
CA ALA A 64 -3.21 -21.20 -6.44
C ALA A 64 -3.02 -19.71 -6.09
N ILE A 65 -3.47 -18.80 -6.96
CA ILE A 65 -3.43 -17.36 -6.73
C ILE A 65 -4.35 -16.98 -5.56
N GLN A 66 -5.60 -17.45 -5.56
CA GLN A 66 -6.56 -17.19 -4.46
C GLN A 66 -5.99 -17.60 -3.09
N LYS A 67 -5.41 -18.82 -3.01
CA LYS A 67 -4.74 -19.28 -1.77
C LYS A 67 -3.54 -18.43 -1.39
N ALA A 68 -2.77 -17.94 -2.37
CA ALA A 68 -1.65 -17.05 -2.10
C ALA A 68 -2.14 -15.70 -1.54
N VAL A 69 -3.20 -15.13 -2.11
CA VAL A 69 -3.82 -13.88 -1.66
C VAL A 69 -4.35 -14.00 -0.23
N GLU A 70 -5.10 -15.06 0.07
CA GLU A 70 -5.58 -15.33 1.43
C GLU A 70 -4.45 -15.45 2.45
N ASN A 71 -3.32 -16.03 2.04
CA ASN A 71 -2.13 -16.11 2.89
C ASN A 71 -1.45 -14.75 3.05
N ALA A 72 -1.38 -13.93 1.99
CA ALA A 72 -0.79 -12.59 2.05
C ALA A 72 -1.58 -11.66 2.97
N ARG A 73 -2.92 -11.72 2.94
CA ARG A 73 -3.81 -10.92 3.80
C ARG A 73 -3.62 -11.20 5.30
N LYS A 74 -3.01 -12.32 5.68
CA LYS A 74 -2.71 -12.69 7.07
C LYS A 74 -1.36 -12.14 7.56
N ASP A 75 -0.42 -11.87 6.67
CA ASP A 75 0.94 -11.36 6.98
C ASP A 75 1.12 -9.94 6.45
N LEU A 76 0.14 -9.07 6.72
CA LEU A 76 0.21 -7.64 6.40
C LEU A 76 1.07 -6.90 7.41
N ILE A 77 1.94 -6.05 6.89
CA ILE A 77 2.89 -5.25 7.66
C ILE A 77 2.79 -3.80 7.24
N ARG A 78 2.84 -2.91 8.22
CA ARG A 78 3.02 -1.49 7.97
C ARG A 78 4.49 -1.16 7.71
N VAL A 79 4.76 -0.52 6.59
CA VAL A 79 6.08 -0.12 6.12
C VAL A 79 6.45 1.24 6.73
N PRO A 80 7.57 1.35 7.46
CA PRO A 80 8.06 2.64 7.92
C PRO A 80 8.64 3.45 6.75
N LYS A 81 7.95 4.51 6.33
CA LYS A 81 8.42 5.44 5.30
C LYS A 81 8.55 6.87 5.82
N TYR A 82 9.32 7.68 5.11
CA TYR A 82 9.42 9.12 5.32
C TYR A 82 9.07 9.82 4.00
N GLY A 83 7.90 10.47 3.96
CA GLY A 83 7.34 10.98 2.72
C GLY A 83 7.10 9.86 1.71
N GLN A 84 7.83 9.89 0.60
CA GLN A 84 7.73 8.93 -0.51
C GLN A 84 8.90 7.91 -0.56
N THR A 85 9.85 8.00 0.36
CA THR A 85 11.11 7.24 0.37
C THR A 85 11.36 6.52 1.70
N LEU A 86 12.45 5.75 1.76
CA LEU A 86 12.87 5.03 2.97
C LEU A 86 13.57 5.95 3.99
N PRO A 87 13.45 5.69 5.32
CA PRO A 87 14.12 6.50 6.34
C PRO A 87 15.66 6.42 6.29
N HIS A 88 16.20 5.23 6.03
CA HIS A 88 17.64 5.00 5.96
C HIS A 88 17.97 3.80 5.06
N ARG A 89 19.27 3.64 4.74
CA ARG A 89 19.75 2.50 3.97
C ARG A 89 19.73 1.22 4.81
N THR A 90 19.13 0.17 4.28
CA THR A 90 19.03 -1.14 4.95
C THR A 90 19.39 -2.29 4.02
N ILE A 91 19.90 -3.38 4.58
CA ILE A 91 20.20 -4.61 3.84
C ILE A 91 19.27 -5.70 4.37
N GLY A 92 18.30 -6.09 3.55
CA GLY A 92 17.42 -7.22 3.83
C GLY A 92 18.12 -8.54 3.51
N ARG A 93 18.04 -9.51 4.42
CA ARG A 93 18.64 -10.84 4.24
C ARG A 93 17.62 -11.92 4.54
N PHE A 94 17.49 -12.89 3.64
CA PHE A 94 16.71 -14.10 3.88
C PHE A 94 17.30 -15.27 3.09
N GLY A 95 17.76 -16.31 3.79
CA GLY A 95 18.50 -17.41 3.16
C GLY A 95 19.69 -16.90 2.37
N ALA A 96 19.76 -17.25 1.08
CA ALA A 96 20.80 -16.77 0.15
C ALA A 96 20.46 -15.44 -0.56
N GLY A 97 19.31 -14.82 -0.25
CA GLY A 97 18.88 -13.54 -0.81
C GLY A 97 19.38 -12.36 0.00
N HIS A 98 20.09 -11.44 -0.66
CA HIS A 98 20.44 -10.14 -0.10
C HIS A 98 19.86 -9.04 -0.98
N VAL A 99 19.09 -8.13 -0.39
CA VAL A 99 18.54 -6.97 -1.09
C VAL A 99 19.00 -5.72 -0.36
N VAL A 100 19.77 -4.89 -1.06
CA VAL A 100 20.16 -3.57 -0.57
C VAL A 100 19.05 -2.60 -0.93
N LEU A 101 18.50 -1.92 0.08
CA LEU A 101 17.50 -0.87 -0.06
C LEU A 101 18.19 0.45 0.30
N ARG A 102 18.22 1.40 -0.65
CA ARG A 102 18.80 2.72 -0.44
C ARG A 102 17.75 3.79 -0.74
N PRO A 103 17.54 4.77 0.17
CA PRO A 103 16.65 5.88 -0.10
C PRO A 103 17.14 6.68 -1.30
N ALA A 104 16.19 7.19 -2.08
CA ALA A 104 16.45 8.03 -3.23
C ALA A 104 15.83 9.42 -3.04
N SER A 105 16.28 10.38 -3.86
CA SER A 105 15.68 11.71 -3.96
C SER A 105 14.31 11.63 -4.63
N GLU A 106 13.49 12.64 -4.39
CA GLU A 106 12.15 12.75 -4.99
C GLU A 106 12.23 12.70 -6.52
N GLY A 107 11.34 11.93 -7.15
CA GLY A 107 11.26 11.80 -8.61
C GLY A 107 12.25 10.80 -9.23
N THR A 108 12.94 9.99 -8.43
CA THR A 108 13.81 8.91 -8.93
C THR A 108 13.00 7.70 -9.42
N GLY A 109 11.83 7.44 -8.82
CA GLY A 109 11.04 6.26 -9.07
C GLY A 109 11.59 4.98 -8.42
N VAL A 110 10.90 3.86 -8.67
CA VAL A 110 11.24 2.54 -8.11
C VAL A 110 12.19 1.78 -9.02
N ILE A 111 13.50 1.85 -8.70
CA ILE A 111 14.54 1.10 -9.39
C ILE A 111 14.78 -0.21 -8.64
N ALA A 112 14.05 -1.24 -9.07
CA ALA A 112 14.08 -2.57 -8.48
C ALA A 112 13.86 -3.70 -9.49
N GLY A 113 14.33 -4.91 -9.13
CA GLY A 113 14.03 -6.13 -9.89
C GLY A 113 12.57 -6.57 -9.68
N GLY A 114 11.99 -7.33 -10.61
CA GLY A 114 10.53 -7.58 -10.70
C GLY A 114 9.82 -7.93 -9.39
N GLY A 115 10.29 -8.96 -8.67
CA GLY A 115 9.66 -9.35 -7.38
C GLY A 115 9.83 -8.30 -6.27
N VAL A 116 10.96 -7.61 -6.24
CA VAL A 116 11.23 -6.54 -5.25
C VAL A 116 10.40 -5.30 -5.58
N ARG A 117 10.28 -4.95 -6.86
CA ARG A 117 9.46 -3.84 -7.37
C ARG A 117 8.00 -3.99 -6.97
N ALA A 118 7.41 -5.16 -7.20
CA ALA A 118 6.02 -5.42 -6.85
C ALA A 118 5.72 -5.18 -5.36
N VAL A 119 6.65 -5.55 -4.47
CA VAL A 119 6.51 -5.33 -3.02
C VAL A 119 6.65 -3.84 -2.67
N LEU A 120 7.61 -3.13 -3.26
CA LEU A 120 7.86 -1.73 -2.91
C LEU A 120 6.77 -0.79 -3.42
N GLU A 121 6.25 -1.04 -4.62
CA GLU A 121 5.14 -0.26 -5.18
C GLU A 121 3.85 -0.47 -4.38
N LEU A 122 3.51 -1.72 -4.04
CA LEU A 122 2.35 -2.02 -3.19
C LEU A 122 2.51 -1.54 -1.74
N GLY A 123 3.74 -1.42 -1.25
CA GLY A 123 4.05 -0.80 0.03
C GLY A 123 4.12 0.73 -0.01
N GLY A 124 3.74 1.34 -1.14
CA GLY A 124 3.64 2.78 -1.35
C GLY A 124 4.95 3.56 -1.25
N ILE A 125 6.06 2.89 -1.57
CA ILE A 125 7.36 3.53 -1.76
C ILE A 125 7.50 3.91 -3.23
N ARG A 126 7.65 5.20 -3.51
CA ARG A 126 7.79 5.70 -4.89
C ARG A 126 9.24 5.90 -5.30
N ASP A 127 10.09 6.31 -4.37
CA ASP A 127 11.49 6.67 -4.66
C ASP A 127 12.46 5.76 -3.90
N VAL A 128 13.07 4.81 -4.59
CA VAL A 128 14.01 3.86 -3.96
C VAL A 128 14.97 3.25 -4.96
N LEU A 129 16.23 3.16 -4.56
CA LEU A 129 17.27 2.45 -5.30
C LEU A 129 17.51 1.10 -4.63
N THR A 130 17.39 0.03 -5.40
CA THR A 130 17.63 -1.31 -4.88
C THR A 130 18.62 -2.10 -5.71
N LYS A 131 19.32 -3.02 -5.05
CA LYS A 131 20.15 -4.02 -5.71
C LYS A 131 20.02 -5.37 -5.02
N SER A 132 19.61 -6.37 -5.78
CA SER A 132 19.71 -7.77 -5.37
C SER A 132 21.15 -8.25 -5.54
N ILE A 133 21.75 -8.75 -4.46
CA ILE A 133 23.09 -9.31 -4.40
C ILE A 133 22.95 -10.79 -3.99
N GLY A 134 23.55 -11.70 -4.76
CA GLY A 134 23.46 -13.14 -4.50
C GLY A 134 22.46 -13.83 -5.41
N THR A 135 21.36 -14.37 -4.86
CA THR A 135 20.42 -15.22 -5.62
C THR A 135 19.40 -14.44 -6.46
N ASN A 136 19.07 -15.03 -7.61
CA ASN A 136 18.00 -14.55 -8.52
C ASN A 136 16.63 -15.18 -8.24
N ASN A 137 16.49 -16.05 -7.23
CA ASN A 137 15.22 -16.69 -6.89
C ASN A 137 14.19 -15.67 -6.34
N PRO A 138 13.03 -15.45 -7.00
CA PRO A 138 12.05 -14.45 -6.58
C PRO A 138 11.51 -14.67 -5.17
N ILE A 139 11.32 -15.92 -4.75
CA ILE A 139 10.84 -16.24 -3.39
C ILE A 139 11.80 -15.70 -2.32
N ASN A 140 13.10 -15.90 -2.52
CA ASN A 140 14.11 -15.44 -1.55
C ASN A 140 14.29 -13.93 -1.61
N GLN A 141 14.24 -13.34 -2.81
CA GLN A 141 14.34 -11.88 -2.98
C GLN A 141 13.19 -11.17 -2.26
N VAL A 142 11.95 -11.60 -2.49
CA VAL A 142 10.74 -11.01 -1.89
C VAL A 142 10.77 -11.13 -0.37
N LYS A 143 11.15 -12.30 0.16
CA LYS A 143 11.32 -12.49 1.62
C LYS A 143 12.46 -11.65 2.20
N ALA A 144 13.57 -11.51 1.48
CA ALA A 144 14.67 -10.65 1.90
C ALA A 144 14.26 -9.18 1.93
N THR A 145 13.47 -8.72 0.94
CA THR A 145 12.88 -7.37 0.94
C THR A 145 11.98 -7.16 2.15
N MET A 146 11.07 -8.09 2.44
CA MET A 146 10.21 -8.01 3.63
C MET A 146 11.03 -7.96 4.92
N ALA A 147 12.10 -8.75 5.03
CA ALA A 147 13.01 -8.69 6.18
C ALA A 147 13.73 -7.33 6.29
N GLY A 148 14.10 -6.74 5.15
CA GLY A 148 14.69 -5.39 5.09
C GLY A 148 13.71 -4.32 5.55
N LEU A 149 12.45 -4.38 5.09
CA LEU A 149 11.40 -3.43 5.49
C LEU A 149 11.06 -3.54 6.97
N ARG A 150 10.97 -4.76 7.53
CA ARG A 150 10.80 -5.00 8.98
C ARG A 150 11.96 -4.45 9.83
N GLY A 151 13.14 -4.28 9.24
CA GLY A 151 14.31 -3.74 9.92
C GLY A 151 14.38 -2.22 9.96
N LEU A 152 13.49 -1.53 9.25
CA LEU A 152 13.43 -0.06 9.24
C LEU A 152 12.87 0.46 10.57
N ARG A 153 13.26 1.68 10.90
CA ARG A 153 12.84 2.40 12.11
C ARG A 153 12.57 3.84 11.76
N LYS A 154 11.50 4.42 12.29
CA LYS A 154 11.24 5.84 12.13
C LYS A 154 12.14 6.64 13.07
N PRO A 155 12.47 7.91 12.74
CA PRO A 155 13.20 8.79 13.63
C PRO A 155 12.49 8.97 14.99
N GLU A 156 11.16 8.98 15.00
CA GLU A 156 10.30 9.06 16.19
C GLU A 156 10.54 7.89 17.14
N ASP A 157 10.48 6.65 16.63
CA ASP A 157 10.71 5.44 17.42
C ASP A 157 12.12 5.43 18.03
N VAL A 158 13.13 5.88 17.26
CA VAL A 158 14.51 5.95 17.74
C VAL A 158 14.69 7.03 18.81
N ALA A 159 13.99 8.16 18.68
CA ALA A 159 13.99 9.24 19.66
C ALA A 159 13.38 8.78 20.99
N ALA A 160 12.22 8.12 20.94
CA ALA A 160 11.54 7.55 22.10
C ALA A 160 12.43 6.52 22.83
N LEU A 161 13.07 5.61 22.07
CA LEU A 161 13.97 4.61 22.65
C LEU A 161 15.22 5.20 23.31
N ARG A 162 15.70 6.35 22.82
CA ARG A 162 16.90 7.01 23.34
C ARG A 162 16.60 8.09 24.38
N GLY A 163 15.34 8.47 24.58
CA GLY A 163 14.93 9.58 25.44
C GLY A 163 15.46 10.94 24.96
N LEU A 164 15.70 11.10 23.65
CA LEU A 164 16.20 12.32 23.03
C LEU A 164 15.10 12.98 22.20
N THR A 165 15.25 14.27 21.91
CA THR A 165 14.32 14.93 20.98
C THR A 165 14.61 14.51 19.53
N ILE A 166 13.59 14.54 18.66
CA ILE A 166 13.71 14.14 17.25
C ILE A 166 14.85 14.90 16.55
N ARG A 167 14.98 16.21 16.83
CA ARG A 167 16.05 17.05 16.28
C ARG A 167 17.46 16.59 16.68
N GLN A 168 17.63 16.12 17.92
CA GLN A 168 18.92 15.59 18.40
C GLN A 168 19.28 14.28 17.70
N VAL A 169 18.29 13.43 17.40
CA VAL A 169 18.51 12.17 16.66
C VAL A 169 18.90 12.41 15.21
N LEU A 170 18.28 13.40 14.56
CA LEU A 170 18.57 13.77 13.17
C LEU A 170 19.84 14.61 13.01
N GLY A 171 20.49 15.02 14.11
CA GLY A 171 21.72 15.82 14.08
C GLY A 171 21.54 17.24 13.53
N MET A 172 20.30 17.76 13.53
CA MET A 172 20.02 19.12 13.05
C MET A 172 20.51 20.15 14.08
N PRO A 173 21.17 21.24 13.66
CA PRO A 173 21.62 22.28 14.58
C PRO A 173 20.42 22.94 15.26
N ARG A 174 20.56 23.28 16.55
CA ARG A 174 19.54 24.03 17.31
C ARG A 174 19.31 25.37 16.63
N THR A 175 18.17 25.54 15.96
CA THR A 175 17.71 26.89 15.59
C THR A 175 17.13 27.54 16.86
N LYS A 176 17.63 28.72 17.23
CA LYS A 176 17.30 29.42 18.48
C LYS A 176 15.83 29.90 18.61
N LYS A 177 14.89 29.42 17.77
CA LYS A 177 13.53 29.96 17.67
C LYS A 177 12.38 29.02 18.07
N VAL A 178 12.63 27.77 18.47
CA VAL A 178 11.55 26.81 18.75
C VAL A 178 11.54 26.30 20.21
N ASP A 179 12.51 26.69 21.03
CA ASP A 179 12.58 26.25 22.43
C ASP A 179 11.64 27.05 23.38
N ALA A 180 10.78 27.92 22.84
CA ALA A 180 9.87 28.77 23.63
C ALA A 180 8.43 28.23 23.74
N GLU A 181 8.00 27.26 22.93
CA GLU A 181 6.59 26.83 22.89
C GLU A 181 6.34 25.38 23.36
N ASP A 182 7.37 24.57 23.63
CA ASP A 182 7.20 23.22 24.23
C ASP A 182 7.21 23.26 25.78
N GLY A 183 6.82 24.39 26.38
CA GLY A 183 7.04 24.72 27.79
C GLY A 183 5.82 25.10 28.63
N THR A 184 4.60 24.94 28.13
CA THR A 184 3.32 25.06 28.87
C THR A 184 2.28 24.35 28.00
N ASP A 185 1.78 23.17 28.36
CA ASP A 185 0.45 23.09 28.96
C ASP A 185 0.29 21.81 29.79
N SER A 186 0.33 21.97 31.12
CA SER A 186 -0.33 21.06 32.06
C SER A 186 -0.68 21.83 33.33
N LYS A 187 -1.71 22.68 33.22
CA LYS A 187 -2.55 23.11 34.35
C LYS A 187 -3.88 23.62 33.80
N GLY A 188 -4.96 23.16 34.43
CA GLY A 188 -6.28 23.06 33.84
C GLY A 188 -6.94 24.37 33.48
N ALA A 189 -7.75 24.31 32.43
CA ALA A 189 -8.81 25.28 32.20
C ALA A 189 -10.03 24.89 33.07
N PRO A 190 -10.47 25.74 34.02
CA PRO A 190 -11.85 25.73 34.47
C PRO A 190 -12.74 26.41 33.43
N ALA A 191 -13.93 25.86 33.24
CA ALA A 191 -15.00 26.44 32.43
C ALA A 191 -15.42 27.83 32.94
N PRO A 192 -15.94 28.67 32.03
CA PRO A 192 -17.13 29.45 32.40
C PRO A 192 -18.29 29.23 31.43
N ASP A 193 -19.47 28.92 32.00
CA ASP A 193 -20.78 28.96 31.33
C ASP A 193 -21.29 30.42 31.16
N PRO A 194 -22.52 30.71 30.67
CA PRO A 194 -22.72 31.51 29.46
C PRO A 194 -23.39 32.86 29.76
N VAL A 195 -23.28 33.84 28.84
CA VAL A 195 -24.12 35.06 28.91
C VAL A 195 -24.72 35.38 27.54
N ILE A 196 -26.05 35.46 27.55
CA ILE A 196 -26.97 35.74 26.44
C ILE A 196 -27.22 37.26 26.39
N VAL A 197 -27.14 37.91 25.22
CA VAL A 197 -28.09 38.96 24.80
C VAL A 197 -28.04 39.21 23.28
N ALA A 198 -29.17 39.67 22.75
CA ALA A 198 -29.66 39.52 21.39
C ALA A 198 -29.66 40.82 20.54
N ALA A 199 -30.13 40.68 19.29
CA ALA A 199 -30.51 41.66 18.27
C ALA A 199 -29.35 42.35 17.51
N GLY A 200 -29.33 42.45 16.17
CA GLY A 200 -30.28 42.13 15.11
C GLY A 200 -30.08 43.13 13.96
N ALA A 201 -29.88 42.66 12.71
CA ALA A 201 -30.26 43.29 11.44
C ALA A 201 -29.65 42.52 10.24
N ALA A 202 -30.51 42.06 9.33
CA ALA A 202 -30.22 41.58 7.96
C ALA A 202 -30.38 42.77 6.97
N PRO A 203 -30.33 42.64 5.61
CA PRO A 203 -30.02 41.48 4.71
C PRO A 203 -28.93 41.85 3.64
N GLU A 204 -28.43 40.96 2.77
CA GLU A 204 -29.00 40.60 1.44
C GLU A 204 -28.05 39.60 0.71
N GLN A 205 -28.64 38.74 -0.15
CA GLN A 205 -28.03 37.93 -1.24
C GLN A 205 -27.44 36.54 -0.90
N ALA A 206 -28.25 35.49 -1.10
CA ALA A 206 -27.89 34.29 -1.90
C ALA A 206 -29.06 33.28 -1.88
N ALA A 207 -29.83 33.23 -2.96
CA ALA A 207 -30.74 32.14 -3.27
C ALA A 207 -30.70 31.91 -4.79
N ALA A 208 -30.06 30.83 -5.22
CA ALA A 208 -30.28 30.11 -6.47
C ALA A 208 -29.37 28.86 -6.47
N ASP A 209 -29.82 27.80 -7.14
CA ASP A 209 -29.13 26.53 -7.43
C ASP A 209 -29.26 25.39 -6.41
N ALA A 210 -30.50 24.95 -6.21
CA ALA A 210 -30.80 23.57 -5.84
C ALA A 210 -32.15 23.15 -6.46
N GLU A 211 -32.12 22.64 -7.69
CA GLU A 211 -33.14 21.76 -8.29
C GLU A 211 -32.72 21.49 -9.74
N LEU A 212 -32.12 20.34 -10.07
CA LEU A 212 -32.04 19.76 -11.42
C LEU A 212 -31.44 18.34 -11.36
N ASP A 213 -32.18 17.38 -10.79
CA ASP A 213 -31.95 15.94 -11.02
C ASP A 213 -33.27 15.18 -10.83
N ALA A 214 -34.17 15.30 -11.82
CA ALA A 214 -35.38 14.48 -11.89
C ALA A 214 -35.93 14.25 -13.32
N ASP A 215 -35.25 14.67 -14.40
CA ASP A 215 -35.81 14.61 -15.77
C ASP A 215 -34.88 13.95 -16.81
N LYS A 216 -34.32 12.77 -16.46
CA LYS A 216 -33.59 11.91 -17.41
C LYS A 216 -34.10 10.46 -17.50
N ALA A 217 -35.22 10.15 -16.86
CA ALA A 217 -35.77 8.79 -16.84
C ALA A 217 -36.96 8.54 -17.80
N ALA A 218 -37.34 9.51 -18.66
CA ALA A 218 -38.59 9.41 -19.43
C ALA A 218 -38.45 9.45 -20.98
N THR A 219 -37.24 9.39 -21.56
CA THR A 219 -37.07 9.52 -23.03
C THR A 219 -36.35 8.34 -23.70
N GLU A 220 -36.20 7.20 -23.02
CA GLU A 220 -35.58 6.00 -23.62
C GLU A 220 -36.51 4.76 -23.70
N GLU A 221 -37.83 4.96 -23.65
CA GLU A 221 -38.81 3.88 -23.91
C GLU A 221 -39.56 4.03 -25.27
N ALA A 222 -39.16 4.98 -26.12
CA ALA A 222 -39.84 5.25 -27.40
C ALA A 222 -39.06 4.78 -28.65
N ARG A 223 -38.20 3.75 -28.57
CA ARG A 223 -37.49 3.20 -29.75
C ARG A 223 -37.47 1.67 -29.88
N HIS A 224 -38.42 0.94 -29.29
CA HIS A 224 -38.46 -0.52 -29.44
C HIS A 224 -39.83 -1.13 -29.83
N LYS A 225 -40.64 -0.42 -30.61
CA LYS A 225 -41.76 -1.05 -31.33
C LYS A 225 -41.95 -0.41 -32.70
N GLY A 226 -41.59 -1.16 -33.75
CA GLY A 226 -41.64 -0.73 -35.15
C GLY A 226 -40.92 -1.71 -36.07
N ASP A 227 -41.55 -2.87 -36.23
CA ASP A 227 -41.29 -4.06 -37.06
C ASP A 227 -40.94 -3.84 -38.57
N PRO A 228 -40.65 -4.92 -39.35
CA PRO A 228 -39.42 -5.09 -40.13
C PRO A 228 -39.62 -4.99 -41.65
N ALA A 229 -38.52 -4.80 -42.41
CA ALA A 229 -38.43 -5.21 -43.82
C ALA A 229 -37.00 -5.11 -44.40
N VAL A 230 -36.51 -6.24 -44.95
CA VAL A 230 -35.86 -6.38 -46.27
C VAL A 230 -34.53 -5.59 -46.47
N THR A 231 -33.34 -6.19 -46.66
CA THR A 231 -32.93 -6.95 -47.85
C THR A 231 -31.48 -7.48 -47.64
N THR A 232 -31.25 -8.78 -47.80
CA THR A 232 -30.00 -9.34 -48.38
C THR A 232 -30.23 -9.42 -49.89
N PRO A 233 -29.24 -9.20 -50.79
CA PRO A 233 -28.04 -10.06 -50.87
C PRO A 233 -26.76 -9.38 -51.42
N LYS A 234 -25.56 -9.95 -51.15
CA LYS A 234 -24.58 -10.27 -52.21
C LYS A 234 -23.36 -11.03 -51.69
N GLU A 235 -23.05 -12.09 -52.42
CA GLU A 235 -21.79 -12.82 -52.51
C GLU A 235 -20.63 -11.88 -52.88
N ASP A 236 -19.41 -12.20 -52.43
CA ASP A 236 -18.29 -12.55 -53.32
C ASP A 236 -16.99 -12.78 -52.51
N SER A 237 -16.39 -13.96 -52.77
CA SER A 237 -14.95 -14.32 -52.69
C SER A 237 -14.20 -14.25 -51.35
#